data_AF-A0A4E9F2M9-F1
#
_entry.id   AF-A0A4E9F2M9-F1
#
_cell.length_a   1.000
_cell.length_b   1.000
_cell.length_c   1.000
_cell.angle_alpha   90.00
_cell.angle_beta   90.00
_cell.angle_gamma   90.00
#
_symmetry.space_group_name_H-M   'P 1'
#
loop_
_entity.id
_entity.type
_entity.pdbx_description
1 polymer ?
#
loop_
_entity_poly.entity_id
_entity_poly.type
_entity_poly.pdbx_seq_one_letter_code
_entity_poly.pdbx_strand_id
1 'polypeptide(L)'
;MTMPPYMSNDRFIWTNEEPDAELIEPEILASVDKNWLTFNLQKDCPPQSHSFTLYNHGDHAFAFSISTSDNYAYFVSQVQGIVFGRQLHALPFVRTTNSTTITVYRRPTNAFKMDEDYPYIKRTELPRKDRLFIYLAPVFHWKTQPISVFNHAMPYEKLRICLNYTAQCECEGSNFSLQQRRSGWNTCRSSESCFQTRLVS
;
A
#
# COMPACT_ATOMS: atom_id res chain seq x y z
N MET A 1 2.36 54.72 15.02
CA MET A 1 3.05 53.63 14.31
C MET A 1 2.24 52.36 14.53
N THR A 2 1.48 51.94 13.52
CA THR A 2 0.68 50.71 13.56
C THR A 2 1.52 49.58 13.00
N MET A 3 1.93 48.63 13.85
CA MET A 3 2.56 47.39 13.39
C MET A 3 1.52 46.55 12.62
N PRO A 4 1.89 45.95 11.48
CA PRO A 4 0.99 45.01 10.80
C PRO A 4 0.86 43.74 11.65
N PRO A 5 -0.34 43.12 11.71
CA PRO A 5 -0.52 41.87 12.43
C PRO A 5 0.33 40.77 11.79
N TYR A 6 1.06 40.04 12.62
CA TYR A 6 1.86 38.89 12.24
C TYR A 6 0.97 37.87 11.52
N MET A 7 1.32 37.52 10.29
CA MET A 7 0.72 36.38 9.59
C MET A 7 1.21 35.10 10.27
N SER A 8 0.44 34.55 11.20
CA SER A 8 0.54 33.12 11.50
C SER A 8 -0.23 32.38 10.42
N ASN A 9 0.48 31.61 9.60
CA ASN A 9 -0.14 30.44 9.00
C ASN A 9 -0.80 29.65 10.13
N ASP A 10 -2.09 29.36 9.97
CA ASP A 10 -2.96 28.44 10.72
C ASP A 10 -4.25 29.17 11.10
N ARG A 11 -5.38 28.56 10.72
CA ARG A 11 -6.75 29.10 10.71
C ARG A 11 -7.36 29.44 12.09
N PHE A 12 -6.57 29.82 13.08
CA PHE A 12 -7.03 30.08 14.44
C PHE A 12 -6.50 31.41 14.96
N ILE A 13 -7.38 32.41 15.02
CA ILE A 13 -7.15 33.64 15.79
C ILE A 13 -7.74 33.39 17.17
N TRP A 14 -6.88 33.29 18.18
CA TRP A 14 -7.32 33.32 19.57
C TRP A 14 -7.93 34.69 19.84
N THR A 15 -9.24 34.76 20.07
CA THR A 15 -9.88 35.97 20.59
C THR A 15 -10.43 35.66 21.98
N ASN A 16 -10.42 36.66 22.87
CA ASN A 16 -10.99 36.53 24.22
C ASN A 16 -12.51 36.31 24.21
N GLU A 17 -13.15 36.38 23.05
CA GLU A 17 -14.60 36.34 22.87
C GLU A 17 -15.13 34.94 22.55
N GLU A 18 -14.28 34.04 22.02
CA GLU A 18 -14.64 32.65 21.69
C GLU A 18 -13.53 31.69 22.14
N PRO A 19 -13.52 31.25 23.41
CA PRO A 19 -12.54 30.29 23.91
C PRO A 19 -12.75 28.86 23.35
N ASP A 20 -13.89 28.60 22.72
CA ASP A 20 -14.25 27.31 22.12
C ASP A 20 -13.74 27.22 20.67
N ALA A 21 -12.46 27.48 20.46
CA ALA A 21 -11.82 27.12 19.19
C ALA A 21 -11.84 25.59 19.07
N GLU A 22 -12.89 25.05 18.43
CA GLU A 22 -12.87 23.67 17.96
C GLU A 22 -11.60 23.49 17.15
N LEU A 23 -10.71 22.60 17.60
CA LEU A 23 -9.56 22.16 16.83
C LEU A 23 -10.10 21.50 15.56
N ILE A 24 -10.22 22.28 14.47
CA ILE A 24 -10.55 21.76 13.16
C ILE A 24 -9.33 20.96 12.71
N GLU A 25 -9.39 19.66 12.91
CA GLU A 25 -8.37 18.75 12.43
C GLU A 25 -8.32 18.82 10.90
N PRO A 26 -7.12 18.87 10.29
CA PRO A 26 -7.01 18.99 8.86
C PRO A 26 -7.55 17.72 8.20
N GLU A 27 -8.39 17.91 7.19
CA GLU A 27 -8.95 16.82 6.40
C GLU A 27 -7.81 16.01 5.75
N ILE A 28 -7.84 14.70 5.96
CA ILE A 28 -6.89 13.78 5.34
C ILE A 28 -7.38 13.52 3.91
N LEU A 29 -6.66 14.05 2.93
CA LEU A 29 -6.91 13.79 1.51
C LEU A 29 -5.83 12.85 0.98
N ALA A 30 -6.01 11.56 1.19
CA ALA A 30 -5.03 10.53 0.82
C ALA A 30 -5.60 9.50 -0.17
N SER A 31 -4.75 8.96 -1.04
CA SER A 31 -5.14 7.87 -1.95
C SER A 31 -4.00 6.90 -2.24
N VAL A 32 -4.34 5.70 -2.71
CA VAL A 32 -3.38 4.70 -3.20
C VAL A 32 -3.60 4.43 -4.69
N ASP A 33 -2.53 4.13 -5.43
CA ASP A 33 -2.60 3.78 -6.85
C ASP A 33 -3.16 2.37 -7.11
N LYS A 34 -3.07 1.48 -6.12
CA LYS A 34 -3.45 0.07 -6.25
C LYS A 34 -4.33 -0.38 -5.08
N ASN A 35 -5.45 -0.99 -5.42
CA ASN A 35 -6.37 -1.61 -4.44
C ASN A 35 -6.13 -3.11 -4.27
N TRP A 36 -5.25 -3.70 -5.09
CA TRP A 36 -4.97 -5.14 -5.11
C TRP A 36 -3.50 -5.38 -5.44
N LEU A 37 -2.87 -6.30 -4.71
CA LEU A 37 -1.54 -6.83 -5.01
C LEU A 37 -1.68 -8.35 -5.14
N THR A 38 -1.28 -8.91 -6.28
CA THR A 38 -1.45 -10.34 -6.57
C THR A 38 -0.12 -11.05 -6.44
N PHE A 39 -0.05 -12.03 -5.55
CA PHE A 39 1.14 -12.82 -5.30
C PHE A 39 0.95 -14.26 -5.79
N ASN A 40 1.99 -14.80 -6.38
CA ASN A 40 2.08 -16.14 -6.92
C ASN A 40 2.85 -17.06 -5.95
N LEU A 41 2.80 -18.36 -6.22
CA LEU A 41 3.60 -19.34 -5.51
C LEU A 41 5.07 -19.11 -5.82
N GLN A 42 5.78 -18.54 -4.84
CA GLN A 42 7.24 -18.39 -4.84
C GLN A 42 7.81 -19.31 -3.77
N LYS A 43 8.53 -20.36 -4.19
CA LYS A 43 9.13 -21.33 -3.26
C LYS A 43 10.39 -20.81 -2.61
N ASP A 44 11.28 -20.28 -3.43
CA ASP A 44 12.64 -19.90 -3.07
C ASP A 44 12.83 -18.39 -3.04
N CYS A 45 13.92 -17.94 -2.41
CA CYS A 45 14.34 -16.55 -2.47
C CYS A 45 14.78 -16.17 -3.91
N PRO A 46 14.62 -14.91 -4.32
CA PRO A 46 14.11 -13.78 -3.55
C PRO A 46 12.58 -13.81 -3.37
N PRO A 47 12.04 -13.16 -2.31
CA PRO A 47 10.60 -13.01 -2.14
C PRO A 47 9.99 -12.23 -3.30
N GLN A 48 8.80 -12.63 -3.72
CA GLN A 48 8.00 -11.85 -4.67
C GLN A 48 7.60 -10.51 -4.02
N SER A 49 7.67 -9.43 -4.79
CA SER A 49 7.42 -8.08 -4.30
C SER A 49 6.54 -7.28 -5.24
N HIS A 50 5.66 -6.47 -4.66
CA HIS A 50 4.87 -5.49 -5.38
C HIS A 50 4.84 -4.18 -4.62
N SER A 51 4.91 -3.07 -5.34
CA SER A 51 4.85 -1.74 -4.75
C SER A 51 3.53 -1.05 -5.07
N PHE A 52 3.08 -0.24 -4.11
CA PHE A 52 2.01 0.74 -4.29
C PHE A 52 2.52 2.11 -3.83
N THR A 53 1.88 3.16 -4.29
CA THR A 53 2.22 4.54 -3.93
C THR A 53 1.06 5.16 -3.16
N LEU A 54 1.36 5.70 -1.99
CA LEU A 54 0.46 6.48 -1.15
C LEU A 54 0.68 7.96 -1.45
N TYR A 55 -0.38 8.66 -1.84
CA TYR A 55 -0.37 10.07 -2.20
C TYR A 55 -1.05 10.91 -1.13
N ASN A 56 -0.51 12.12 -0.93
CA ASN A 56 -1.13 13.19 -0.17
C ASN A 56 -1.57 14.30 -1.15
N HIS A 57 -2.88 14.50 -1.23
CA HIS A 57 -3.52 15.55 -2.02
C HIS A 57 -3.80 16.81 -1.21
N GLY A 58 -3.69 16.72 0.11
CA GLY A 58 -3.93 17.80 1.05
C GLY A 58 -2.74 18.75 1.20
N ASP A 59 -2.99 19.81 1.95
CA ASP A 59 -2.00 20.85 2.25
C ASP A 59 -1.08 20.46 3.41
N HIS A 60 -1.62 19.72 4.39
CA HIS A 60 -0.93 19.31 5.60
C HIS A 60 -0.30 17.92 5.49
N ALA A 61 0.74 17.66 6.27
CA ALA A 61 1.34 16.34 6.37
C ALA A 61 0.44 15.38 7.17
N PHE A 62 0.48 14.09 6.83
CA PHE A 62 -0.12 13.04 7.65
C PHE A 62 0.90 11.94 7.94
N ALA A 63 0.73 11.27 9.07
CA ALA A 63 1.43 10.05 9.42
C ALA A 63 0.64 8.84 8.91
N PHE A 64 1.34 7.80 8.51
CA PHE A 64 0.74 6.51 8.18
C PHE A 64 1.33 5.39 9.03
N SER A 65 0.51 4.37 9.30
CA SER A 65 0.91 3.12 9.94
C SER A 65 0.28 1.95 9.21
N ILE A 66 1.08 0.96 8.83
CA ILE A 66 0.67 -0.18 8.02
C ILE A 66 0.62 -1.43 8.87
N SER A 67 -0.46 -2.18 8.71
CA SER A 67 -0.61 -3.52 9.28
C SER A 67 -1.19 -4.46 8.24
N THR A 68 -0.86 -5.74 8.32
CA THR A 68 -1.47 -6.76 7.48
C THR A 68 -2.27 -7.74 8.33
N SER A 69 -3.26 -8.40 7.72
CA SER A 69 -4.01 -9.47 8.40
C SER A 69 -3.16 -10.71 8.67
N ASP A 70 -2.06 -10.90 7.94
CA ASP A 70 -1.07 -11.97 8.16
C ASP A 70 0.36 -11.38 8.10
N ASN A 71 0.80 -10.81 9.23
CA ASN A 71 2.13 -10.21 9.38
C ASN A 71 3.28 -11.25 9.29
N TYR A 72 2.96 -12.55 9.26
CA TYR A 72 3.96 -13.59 9.09
C TYR A 72 4.20 -13.93 7.61
N ALA A 73 3.14 -13.88 6.80
CA ALA A 73 3.22 -14.12 5.37
C ALA A 73 3.70 -12.88 4.58
N TYR A 74 3.38 -11.67 5.04
CA TYR A 74 3.69 -10.43 4.33
C TYR A 74 4.57 -9.50 5.15
N PHE A 75 5.53 -8.86 4.48
CA PHE A 75 6.40 -7.84 5.04
C PHE A 75 6.32 -6.58 4.20
N VAL A 76 6.46 -5.42 4.83
CA VAL A 76 6.43 -4.12 4.14
C VAL A 76 7.77 -3.41 4.32
N SER A 77 8.21 -2.69 3.28
CA SER A 77 9.46 -1.94 3.32
C SER A 77 9.46 -0.84 4.39
N GLN A 78 8.28 -0.29 4.70
CA GLN A 78 8.08 0.76 5.69
C GLN A 78 6.76 0.49 6.43
N VAL A 79 6.82 0.36 7.75
CA VAL A 79 5.64 0.15 8.60
C VAL A 79 5.00 1.49 8.94
N GLN A 80 5.82 2.52 9.16
CA GLN A 80 5.38 3.86 9.55
C GLN A 80 6.15 4.91 8.77
N GLY A 81 5.54 6.08 8.60
CA GLY A 81 6.18 7.22 7.96
C GLY A 81 5.27 8.43 7.92
N ILE A 82 5.75 9.48 7.25
CA ILE A 82 5.03 10.74 7.06
C ILE A 82 4.98 11.02 5.56
N VAL A 83 3.82 11.46 5.06
CA VAL A 83 3.67 11.96 3.69
C VAL A 83 3.35 13.44 3.75
N PHE A 84 4.24 14.26 3.18
CA PHE A 84 4.12 15.71 3.23
C PHE A 84 3.04 16.21 2.28
N GLY A 85 2.26 17.19 2.74
CA GLY A 85 1.27 17.88 1.92
C GLY A 85 1.90 18.99 1.08
N ARG A 86 1.08 19.67 0.28
CA ARG A 86 1.51 20.69 -0.68
C ARG A 86 2.19 21.90 -0.05
N GLN A 87 1.89 22.26 1.21
CA GLN A 87 2.47 23.44 1.84
C GLN A 87 4.00 23.39 1.93
N LEU A 88 4.58 22.20 2.16
CA LEU A 88 6.03 22.04 2.22
C LEU A 88 6.69 22.06 0.83
N HIS A 89 5.94 21.74 -0.23
CA HIS A 89 6.42 21.86 -1.62
C HIS A 89 6.57 23.32 -2.06
N ALA A 90 5.84 24.23 -1.43
CA ALA A 90 5.96 25.66 -1.71
C ALA A 90 7.28 26.27 -1.19
N LEU A 91 8.00 25.57 -0.30
CA LEU A 91 9.27 26.05 0.24
C LEU A 91 10.41 25.69 -0.74
N PRO A 92 11.11 26.69 -1.33
CA PRO A 92 12.08 26.46 -2.41
C PRO A 92 13.30 25.62 -1.99
N PHE A 93 13.55 25.48 -0.68
CA PHE A 93 14.70 24.76 -0.13
C PHE A 93 14.33 23.35 0.36
N VAL A 94 13.05 22.97 0.36
CA VAL A 94 12.57 21.71 0.91
C VAL A 94 12.24 20.76 -0.24
N ARG A 95 13.15 19.83 -0.53
CA ARG A 95 12.91 18.75 -1.51
C ARG A 95 12.14 17.63 -0.84
N THR A 96 10.81 17.70 -0.88
CA THR A 96 9.94 16.63 -0.41
C THR A 96 9.02 16.16 -1.53
N THR A 97 8.51 14.93 -1.42
CA THR A 97 7.48 14.39 -2.31
C THR A 97 6.16 14.33 -1.55
N ASN A 98 5.05 14.55 -2.24
CA ASN A 98 3.71 14.35 -1.69
C ASN A 98 3.26 12.89 -1.82
N SER A 99 4.22 11.98 -2.00
CA SER A 99 3.98 10.58 -2.21
C SER A 99 5.10 9.73 -1.63
N THR A 100 4.75 8.55 -1.16
CA THR A 100 5.71 7.52 -0.74
C THR A 100 5.38 6.20 -1.40
N THR A 101 6.41 5.50 -1.89
CA THR A 101 6.26 4.19 -2.52
C THR A 101 6.63 3.12 -1.50
N ILE A 102 5.72 2.18 -1.29
CA ILE A 102 5.83 1.14 -0.27
C ILE A 102 5.81 -0.21 -0.98
N THR A 103 6.81 -1.03 -0.70
CA THR A 103 6.95 -2.36 -1.28
C THR A 103 6.47 -3.40 -0.29
N VAL A 104 5.55 -4.24 -0.74
CA VAL A 104 5.03 -5.38 -0.01
C VAL A 104 5.69 -6.64 -0.56
N TYR A 105 6.28 -7.41 0.34
CA TYR A 105 6.94 -8.68 0.06
C TYR A 105 6.08 -9.81 0.60
N ARG A 106 6.00 -10.90 -0.16
CA ARG A 106 5.44 -12.15 0.34
C ARG A 106 6.57 -13.12 0.68
N ARG A 107 6.51 -13.71 1.87
CA ARG A 107 7.43 -14.76 2.34
C ARG A 107 7.45 -15.92 1.33
N PRO A 108 8.63 -16.42 0.91
CA PRO A 108 8.71 -17.64 0.12
C PRO A 108 8.17 -18.83 0.89
N THR A 109 7.55 -19.80 0.23
CA THR A 109 6.89 -20.92 0.93
C THR A 109 7.88 -21.75 1.75
N ASN A 110 9.12 -21.92 1.29
CA ASN A 110 10.16 -22.68 2.00
C ASN A 110 10.64 -21.99 3.29
N ALA A 111 10.31 -20.70 3.49
CA ALA A 111 10.70 -19.92 4.65
C ALA A 111 9.62 -19.87 5.75
N PHE A 112 8.49 -20.56 5.59
CA PHE A 112 7.49 -20.70 6.65
C PHE A 112 7.93 -21.79 7.63
N LYS A 113 7.88 -21.49 8.92
CA LYS A 113 8.07 -22.49 9.97
C LYS A 113 6.93 -23.49 9.94
N MET A 114 7.27 -24.75 10.21
CA MET A 114 6.31 -25.80 10.46
C MET A 114 5.80 -25.64 11.90
N ASP A 115 4.78 -24.79 12.07
CA ASP A 115 4.13 -24.57 13.37
C ASP A 115 2.81 -25.38 13.41
N GLU A 116 2.53 -26.04 14.54
CA GLU A 116 1.30 -26.82 14.74
C GLU A 116 0.04 -25.94 14.76
N ASP A 117 0.16 -24.72 15.31
CA ASP A 117 -0.96 -23.78 15.48
C ASP A 117 -1.45 -23.16 14.18
N TYR A 118 -0.66 -23.23 13.11
CA TYR A 118 -1.04 -22.66 11.82
C TYR A 118 -0.48 -23.50 10.66
N PRO A 119 -1.27 -24.49 10.19
CA PRO A 119 -0.76 -25.53 9.31
C PRO A 119 -0.20 -24.92 8.02
N TYR A 120 1.04 -25.28 7.73
CA TYR A 120 1.82 -24.85 6.56
C TYR A 120 0.99 -24.86 5.26
N ILE A 121 0.21 -25.92 5.05
CA ILE A 121 -0.67 -26.13 3.89
C ILE A 121 -1.62 -24.93 3.66
N LYS A 122 -2.21 -24.38 4.72
CA LYS A 122 -3.15 -23.25 4.62
C LYS A 122 -2.49 -21.93 4.20
N ARG A 123 -1.16 -21.80 4.34
CA ARG A 123 -0.40 -20.60 3.98
C ARG A 123 0.17 -20.66 2.56
N THR A 124 0.52 -21.86 2.11
CA THR A 124 1.39 -22.05 0.95
C THR A 124 0.70 -22.67 -0.24
N GLU A 125 -0.28 -23.56 -0.04
CA GLU A 125 -0.83 -24.37 -1.13
C GLU A 125 -2.22 -23.91 -1.58
N LEU A 126 -2.94 -23.16 -0.74
CA LEU A 126 -4.29 -22.71 -1.05
C LEU A 126 -4.33 -21.22 -1.43
N PRO A 127 -5.14 -20.83 -2.43
CA PRO A 127 -5.35 -19.44 -2.75
C PRO A 127 -6.05 -18.72 -1.60
N ARG A 128 -5.65 -17.49 -1.33
CA ARG A 128 -6.11 -16.74 -0.16
C ARG A 128 -6.18 -15.24 -0.43
N LYS A 129 -7.13 -14.58 0.23
CA LYS A 129 -7.25 -13.13 0.25
C LYS A 129 -6.99 -12.60 1.65
N ASP A 130 -5.93 -11.82 1.79
CA ASP A 130 -5.56 -11.09 2.99
C ASP A 130 -5.75 -9.59 2.77
N ARG A 131 -5.64 -8.80 3.84
CA ARG A 131 -5.87 -7.36 3.81
C ARG A 131 -4.66 -6.63 4.37
N LEU A 132 -4.22 -5.60 3.65
CA LEU A 132 -3.30 -4.59 4.14
C LEU A 132 -4.12 -3.36 4.55
N PHE A 133 -3.95 -2.92 5.78
CA PHE A 133 -4.58 -1.75 6.35
C PHE A 133 -3.56 -0.63 6.46
N ILE A 134 -3.93 0.56 5.99
CA ILE A 134 -3.14 1.79 6.13
C ILE A 134 -3.95 2.71 7.03
N TYR A 135 -3.46 2.93 8.23
CA TYR A 135 -4.03 3.86 9.20
C TYR A 135 -3.40 5.23 9.00
N LEU A 136 -4.22 6.27 8.94
CA LEU A 136 -3.80 7.64 8.69
C LEU A 136 -4.15 8.53 9.86
N ALA A 137 -3.27 9.47 10.18
CA ALA A 137 -3.52 10.50 11.18
C ALA A 137 -2.84 11.82 10.79
N PRO A 138 -3.48 12.97 11.06
CA PRO A 138 -2.93 14.27 10.73
C PRO A 138 -1.68 14.57 11.56
N VAL A 139 -0.73 15.30 10.97
CA VAL A 139 0.49 15.73 11.64
C VAL A 139 0.57 17.24 11.58
N PHE A 140 0.38 17.89 12.74
CA PHE A 140 0.47 19.35 12.86
C PHE A 140 1.90 19.87 12.76
N HIS A 141 2.90 19.05 13.09
CA HIS A 141 4.31 19.44 13.02
C HIS A 141 5.15 18.35 12.38
N TRP A 142 5.87 18.70 11.31
CA TRP A 142 6.76 17.80 10.55
C TRP A 142 7.90 17.14 11.35
N LYS A 143 8.20 17.58 12.58
CA LYS A 143 9.20 16.98 13.47
C LYS A 143 8.61 15.88 14.38
N THR A 144 7.29 15.78 14.46
CA THR A 144 6.62 14.76 15.26
C THR A 144 6.96 13.38 14.71
N GLN A 145 7.42 12.47 15.56
CA GLN A 145 7.66 11.10 15.13
C GLN A 145 6.33 10.43 14.78
N PRO A 146 6.23 9.72 13.65
CA PRO A 146 4.95 9.13 13.23
C PRO A 146 4.37 8.16 14.26
N ILE A 147 5.22 7.44 15.02
CA ILE A 147 4.77 6.54 16.08
C ILE A 147 4.03 7.26 17.21
N SER A 148 4.43 8.48 17.55
CA SER A 148 3.81 9.26 18.63
C SER A 148 2.35 9.57 18.32
N VAL A 149 2.03 9.81 17.05
CA VAL A 149 0.66 10.11 16.62
C VAL A 149 -0.25 8.92 16.87
N PHE A 150 0.18 7.71 16.52
CA PHE A 150 -0.64 6.50 16.68
C PHE A 150 -0.72 5.99 18.13
N ASN A 151 0.16 6.46 19.02
CA ASN A 151 0.07 6.14 20.45
C ASN A 151 -0.94 7.03 21.19
N HIS A 152 -1.11 8.28 20.74
CA HIS A 152 -1.91 9.28 21.45
C HIS A 152 -3.23 9.62 20.75
N ALA A 153 -3.31 9.42 19.44
CA ALA A 153 -4.52 9.65 18.65
C ALA A 153 -5.01 8.33 18.03
N MET A 154 -6.33 8.15 18.02
CA MET A 154 -6.94 7.10 17.20
C MET A 154 -6.72 7.44 15.72
N PRO A 155 -6.48 6.44 14.85
CA PRO A 155 -6.37 6.72 13.43
C PRO A 155 -7.70 7.24 12.89
N TYR A 156 -7.64 8.35 12.17
CA TYR A 156 -8.83 9.05 11.66
C TYR A 156 -9.37 8.41 10.39
N GLU A 157 -8.48 7.91 9.54
CA GLU A 157 -8.86 7.25 8.29
C GLU A 157 -8.15 5.90 8.11
N LYS A 158 -8.83 4.98 7.42
CA LYS A 158 -8.35 3.61 7.17
C LYS A 158 -8.53 3.22 5.71
N LEU A 159 -7.42 3.21 4.96
CA LEU A 159 -7.36 2.66 3.61
C LEU A 159 -7.11 1.14 3.64
N ARG A 160 -7.52 0.44 2.58
CA ARG A 160 -7.41 -1.01 2.48
C ARG A 160 -6.92 -1.43 1.10
N ILE A 161 -5.94 -2.33 1.09
CA ILE A 161 -5.46 -3.00 -0.13
C ILE A 161 -5.67 -4.50 0.04
N CYS A 162 -6.22 -5.16 -0.98
CA CYS A 162 -6.37 -6.61 -1.01
C CYS A 162 -5.03 -7.27 -1.38
N LEU A 163 -4.59 -8.21 -0.56
CA LEU A 163 -3.43 -9.08 -0.86
C LEU A 163 -3.98 -10.41 -1.36
N ASN A 164 -3.85 -10.67 -2.66
CA ASN A 164 -4.41 -11.85 -3.30
C ASN A 164 -3.32 -12.87 -3.59
N TYR A 165 -3.29 -13.97 -2.86
CA TYR A 165 -2.39 -15.09 -3.12
C TYR A 165 -3.06 -16.14 -4.01
N THR A 166 -2.46 -16.45 -5.16
CA THR A 166 -3.04 -17.36 -6.16
C THR A 166 -2.63 -18.81 -5.98
N ALA A 167 -1.54 -19.09 -5.25
CA ALA A 167 -0.89 -20.40 -5.15
C ALA A 167 -0.47 -21.03 -6.50
N GLN A 168 -0.42 -20.24 -7.58
CA GLN A 168 0.05 -20.68 -8.91
C GLN A 168 1.51 -20.27 -9.11
N CYS A 169 2.34 -21.14 -9.69
CA CYS A 169 3.73 -20.84 -9.99
C CYS A 169 3.82 -20.02 -11.30
N GLU A 170 4.67 -18.99 -11.37
CA GLU A 170 4.88 -18.20 -12.60
C GLU A 170 5.46 -19.03 -13.76
N CYS A 171 6.00 -20.23 -13.49
CA CYS A 171 6.52 -21.15 -14.50
C CYS A 171 5.45 -21.91 -15.30
N GLU A 172 4.16 -21.76 -14.99
CA GLU A 172 3.10 -22.15 -15.93
C GLU A 172 2.83 -20.98 -16.88
N GLY A 173 3.71 -20.86 -17.87
CA GLY A 173 3.46 -20.02 -19.03
C GLY A 173 2.11 -20.42 -19.63
N SER A 174 1.10 -19.59 -19.38
CA SER A 174 -0.01 -19.30 -20.28
C SER A 174 -0.41 -20.43 -21.23
N ASN A 175 -0.80 -21.59 -20.69
CA ASN A 175 -1.98 -22.24 -21.22
C ASN A 175 -3.17 -21.49 -20.63
N PHE A 176 -3.42 -20.30 -21.17
CA PHE A 176 -4.80 -19.86 -21.32
C PHE A 176 -5.47 -20.94 -22.17
N SER A 177 -5.94 -22.02 -21.52
CA SER A 177 -7.16 -22.64 -21.96
C SER A 177 -8.22 -21.57 -21.74
N LEU A 178 -8.37 -20.70 -22.75
CA LEU A 178 -9.63 -20.04 -23.05
C LEU A 178 -10.68 -21.09 -22.76
N GLN A 179 -11.52 -20.84 -21.74
CA GLN A 179 -12.59 -21.74 -21.36
C GLN A 179 -13.30 -22.16 -22.65
N GLN A 180 -13.00 -23.39 -23.01
CA GLN A 180 -13.49 -24.06 -24.17
C GLN A 180 -14.99 -24.18 -23.90
N ARG A 181 -15.78 -23.53 -24.77
CA ARG A 181 -17.24 -23.56 -24.85
C ARG A 181 -18.03 -22.66 -23.89
N ARG A 182 -18.10 -21.38 -24.24
CA ARG A 182 -19.41 -20.79 -24.58
C ARG A 182 -19.31 -20.12 -25.94
N SER A 183 -20.09 -20.63 -26.89
CA SER A 183 -20.23 -20.10 -28.24
C SER A 183 -20.73 -18.66 -28.18
N GLY A 184 -19.99 -17.74 -28.78
CA GLY A 184 -20.47 -16.38 -28.93
C GLY A 184 -19.45 -15.49 -29.63
N TRP A 185 -19.65 -15.35 -30.94
CA TRP A 185 -19.25 -14.19 -31.75
C TRP A 185 -17.75 -13.93 -31.95
N ASN A 186 -17.27 -14.53 -33.06
CA ASN A 186 -16.46 -13.89 -34.11
C ASN A 186 -14.92 -13.93 -34.02
N THR A 187 -14.34 -14.56 -35.06
CA THR A 187 -13.14 -14.15 -35.83
C THR A 187 -11.75 -14.28 -35.15
N CYS A 188 -10.68 -14.87 -35.70
CA CYS A 188 -10.34 -15.51 -36.98
C CYS A 188 -9.14 -16.48 -36.75
N ARG A 189 -9.03 -17.55 -37.55
CA ARG A 189 -7.87 -18.48 -37.60
C ARG A 189 -6.84 -18.01 -38.64
N SER A 190 -5.55 -18.16 -38.32
CA SER A 190 -4.41 -18.34 -39.25
C SER A 190 -3.18 -18.71 -38.39
N SER A 191 -2.79 -19.99 -38.30
CA SER A 191 -1.93 -20.78 -39.20
C SER A 191 -0.46 -20.81 -38.76
N GLU A 192 -0.07 -21.99 -38.24
CA GLU A 192 1.16 -22.78 -38.50
C GLU A 192 2.58 -22.18 -38.44
N SER A 193 3.51 -23.10 -38.11
CA SER A 193 4.98 -23.01 -37.99
C SER A 193 5.49 -22.48 -36.63
N CYS A 194 6.51 -23.02 -35.96
CA CYS A 194 7.64 -23.83 -36.41
C CYS A 194 8.35 -24.47 -35.19
N PHE A 195 8.64 -25.79 -35.28
CA PHE A 195 9.88 -26.50 -34.88
C PHE A 195 10.32 -26.57 -33.39
N GLN A 196 11.03 -27.59 -32.89
CA GLN A 196 11.26 -29.01 -33.20
C GLN A 196 12.23 -29.50 -32.10
N THR A 197 11.83 -30.39 -31.20
CA THR A 197 12.76 -31.08 -30.28
C THR A 197 12.93 -32.51 -30.78
N ARG A 198 14.17 -32.83 -31.21
CA ARG A 198 14.59 -34.18 -31.61
C ARG A 198 14.70 -35.09 -30.39
N LEU A 199 14.13 -36.29 -30.47
CA LEU A 199 14.56 -37.50 -29.74
C LEU A 199 13.85 -38.75 -30.33
N VAL A 200 14.56 -39.51 -31.18
CA VAL A 200 14.47 -40.96 -31.45
C VAL A 200 15.78 -41.25 -32.23
N SER A 201 16.67 -42.19 -31.94
CA SER A 201 16.67 -43.49 -31.26
C SER A 201 17.95 -43.68 -30.43
#